data_AF-A0A3D4NGJ3-F1
#
_entry.id   AF-A0A3D4NGJ3-F1
#
_cell.length_a   1.000
_cell.length_b   1.000
_cell.length_c   1.000
_cell.angle_alpha   90.00
_cell.angle_beta   90.00
_cell.angle_gamma   90.00
#
_symmetry.space_group_name_H-M   'P 1'
#
loop_
_entity.id
_entity.type
_entity.pdbx_description
1 polymer ?
#
loop_
_entity_poly.entity_id
_entity_poly.type
_entity_poly.pdbx_seq_one_letter_code
_entity_poly.pdbx_strand_id
1 'polypeptide(L)' 'MVIHNAKRSLCKSVKKSLWLKPVVLQSKCVACGACIEVCPAGVLEFDETMGEHVKPTLIDEKNCIGC' A
#
# COMPACT_ATOMS: atom_id res chain seq x y z
N MET A 1 0.44 29.24 4.90
CA MET A 1 -0.54 28.16 5.16
C MET A 1 0.22 27.01 5.80
N VAL A 2 0.01 26.75 7.10
CA VAL A 2 0.68 25.67 7.83
C VAL A 2 -0.32 24.55 8.12
N ILE A 3 0.05 23.32 7.78
CA ILE A 3 -0.80 22.15 8.02
C ILE A 3 -0.51 21.64 9.44
N HIS A 4 -1.54 21.50 10.26
CA HIS A 4 -1.45 20.92 11.59
C HIS A 4 -2.16 19.57 11.64
N ASN A 5 -1.66 18.64 12.45
CA ASN A 5 -2.30 17.35 12.67
C ASN A 5 -3.49 17.46 13.65
N ALA A 6 -4.15 16.34 13.94
CA ALA A 6 -5.29 16.28 14.88
C ALA A 6 -4.96 16.83 16.29
N LYS A 7 -3.69 16.88 16.69
CA LYS A 7 -3.22 17.43 17.97
C LYS A 7 -2.74 18.89 17.87
N ARG A 8 -3.07 19.59 16.77
CA ARG A 8 -2.60 20.95 16.45
C ARG A 8 -1.07 21.10 16.42
N SER A 9 -0.33 20.01 16.20
CA SER A 9 1.12 20.07 15.96
C SER A 9 1.41 20.18 14.48
N LEU A 10 2.49 20.87 14.09
CA LEU A 10 2.89 21.00 12.68
C LEU A 10 3.07 19.61 12.04
N CYS A 11 2.38 19.38 10.92
CA CYS A 11 2.54 18.16 10.14
C CYS A 11 3.95 18.15 9.54
N LYS A 12 4.74 17.13 9.92
CA LYS A 12 6.07 16.92 9.36
C LYS A 12 5.91 16.27 7.99
N SER A 13 6.29 16.98 6.93
CA SER A 13 6.45 16.38 5.61
C SER A 13 7.59 15.36 5.68
N VAL A 14 7.29 14.10 5.37
CA VAL A 14 8.26 13.01 5.33
C VAL A 14 8.52 12.60 3.89
N LYS A 15 9.75 12.16 3.61
CA LYS A 15 10.15 11.67 2.28
C LYS A 15 9.27 10.49 1.87
N LYS A 16 8.96 10.38 0.57
CA LYS A 16 8.15 9.28 0.00
C LYS A 16 8.66 7.89 0.37
N SER A 17 9.98 7.74 0.50
CA SER A 17 10.64 6.50 0.92
C SER A 17 10.31 6.07 2.36
N LEU A 18 9.79 6.98 3.20
CA LEU A 18 9.40 6.74 4.60
C LEU A 18 7.89 6.60 4.77
N TRP A 19 7.11 6.63 3.69
CA TRP A 19 5.67 6.45 3.77
C TRP A 19 5.35 4.99 4.13
N LEU A 20 4.33 4.81 4.95
CA LEU A 20 3.85 3.47 5.31
C LEU A 20 3.30 2.79 4.05
N LYS A 21 3.81 1.60 3.75
CA LYS A 21 3.36 0.77 2.63
C LYS A 21 2.36 -0.27 3.13
N PRO A 22 1.40 -0.70 2.30
CA PRO A 22 0.48 -1.75 2.65
C PRO A 22 1.23 -3.07 2.89
N VAL A 23 0.85 -3.78 3.97
CA VAL A 23 1.42 -5.09 4.32
C VAL A 23 0.32 -6.14 4.19
N VAL A 24 0.52 -7.11 3.29
CA VAL A 24 -0.42 -8.21 3.09
C VAL A 24 -0.02 -9.39 3.96
N LEU A 25 -0.85 -9.69 4.98
CA LEU A 25 -0.67 -10.86 5.83
C LEU A 25 -1.09 -12.12 5.06
N GLN A 26 -0.11 -12.86 4.57
CA GLN A 26 -0.30 -14.02 3.69
C GLN A 26 -1.19 -15.12 4.30
N SER A 27 -1.24 -15.24 5.63
CA SER A 27 -2.08 -16.21 6.35
C SER A 27 -3.56 -15.81 6.42
N LYS A 28 -3.88 -14.53 6.24
CA LYS A 28 -5.26 -14.00 6.27
C LYS A 28 -5.78 -13.63 4.88
N CYS A 29 -4.90 -13.59 3.89
CA CYS A 29 -5.27 -13.27 2.51
C CYS A 29 -6.09 -14.40 1.91
N VAL A 30 -7.32 -14.08 1.51
CA VAL A 30 -8.24 -15.00 0.82
C VAL A 30 -8.23 -14.83 -0.71
N ALA A 31 -7.26 -14.07 -1.24
CA ALA A 31 -7.09 -13.82 -2.67
C ALA A 31 -8.33 -13.21 -3.37
N CYS A 32 -9.07 -12.33 -2.69
CA CYS A 32 -10.27 -11.72 -3.26
C CYS A 32 -10.03 -10.59 -4.27
N GLY A 33 -8.82 -10.04 -4.36
CA GLY A 33 -8.49 -8.96 -5.30
C GLY A 33 -8.94 -7.55 -4.90
N ALA A 34 -9.74 -7.39 -3.84
CA ALA A 34 -10.28 -6.09 -3.43
C ALA A 34 -9.21 -5.00 -3.18
N CYS A 35 -8.03 -5.39 -2.67
CA CYS A 35 -6.92 -4.45 -2.46
C CYS A 35 -6.31 -3.93 -3.77
N ILE A 36 -6.34 -4.73 -4.84
CA ILE A 36 -5.86 -4.35 -6.17
C ILE A 36 -6.85 -3.36 -6.78
N GLU A 37 -8.14 -3.69 -6.76
CA GLU A 37 -9.20 -2.85 -7.34
C GLU A 37 -9.30 -1.47 -6.69
N VAL A 38 -9.17 -1.40 -5.37
CA VAL A 38 -9.26 -0.14 -4.64
C VAL A 38 -7.97 0.68 -4.70
N CYS A 39 -6.85 0.10 -5.15
CA CYS A 39 -5.55 0.76 -5.14
C CYS A 39 -5.55 1.95 -6.12
N PRO A 40 -5.55 3.21 -5.64
CA PRO A 40 -5.64 4.37 -6.53
C PRO A 40 -4.38 4.56 -7.37
N ALA A 41 -3.26 3.98 -6.95
CA ALA A 41 -1.99 4.04 -7.65
C ALA A 41 -1.78 2.86 -8.62
N GLY A 42 -2.63 1.83 -8.57
CA GLY A 42 -2.51 0.64 -9.44
C GLY A 42 -1.18 -0.11 -9.30
N VAL A 43 -0.59 -0.15 -8.09
CA VAL A 43 0.75 -0.71 -7.84
C VAL A 43 0.73 -2.12 -7.21
N LEU A 44 -0.45 -2.70 -7.02
CA LEU A 44 -0.65 -4.03 -6.47
C LEU A 44 -1.08 -5.00 -7.57
N GLU A 45 -0.50 -6.20 -7.62
CA GLU A 45 -0.81 -7.22 -8.63
C GLU A 45 -0.70 -8.63 -8.03
N PHE A 46 -1.38 -9.60 -8.64
CA PHE A 46 -1.21 -11.01 -8.28
C PHE A 46 0.07 -11.57 -8.87
N ASP A 47 0.91 -12.15 -8.02
CA ASP A 47 2.11 -12.84 -8.49
C ASP A 47 1.77 -14.29 -8.89
N GLU A 48 1.81 -14.57 -10.20
CA GLU A 48 1.47 -15.88 -10.78
C GLU A 48 2.58 -16.93 -10.61
N THR A 49 3.76 -16.56 -10.09
CA THR A 49 4.90 -17.49 -9.97
C THR A 49 4.74 -18.47 -8.82
N MET A 50 3.77 -18.25 -7.93
CA MET A 50 3.53 -19.09 -6.75
C MET A 50 2.28 -19.96 -6.93
N GLY A 51 2.51 -21.24 -7.20
CA GLY A 51 1.46 -22.25 -7.28
C GLY A 51 0.54 -22.33 -6.06
N GLU A 52 -0.67 -22.80 -6.34
CA GLU A 52 -1.83 -23.07 -5.48
C GLU A 52 -2.56 -21.89 -4.82
N HIS A 53 -1.93 -20.73 -4.54
CA HIS A 53 -2.69 -19.53 -4.16
C HIS A 53 -1.97 -18.24 -4.57
N VAL A 54 -2.44 -17.60 -5.64
CA VAL A 54 -1.98 -16.27 -6.06
C VAL A 54 -2.33 -15.22 -5.01
N LYS A 55 -1.32 -14.47 -4.58
CA LYS A 55 -1.47 -13.44 -3.55
C LYS A 55 -0.98 -12.10 -4.07
N PRO A 56 -1.61 -11.00 -3.64
CA PRO A 56 -1.26 -9.67 -4.12
C PRO A 56 0.10 -9.24 -3.53
N THR A 57 0.97 -8.73 -4.40
CA THR A 57 2.27 -8.14 -4.07
C THR A 57 2.37 -6.70 -4.57
N LEU A 58 3.29 -5.94 -4.00
CA LEU A 58 3.57 -4.56 -4.41
C LEU A 58 4.63 -4.59 -5.52
N ILE A 59 4.19 -4.45 -6.78
CA ILE A 59 5.07 -4.49 -7.95
C ILE A 59 5.80 -3.16 -8.17
N ASP A 60 5.22 -2.03 -7.74
CA ASP A 60 5.79 -0.71 -7.92
C ASP A 60 5.78 0.10 -6.62
N GLU A 61 6.86 -0.09 -5.87
CA GLU A 61 7.11 0.61 -4.61
C GLU A 61 7.29 2.12 -4.79
N LYS A 62 7.69 2.59 -5.97
CA LYS A 62 8.00 4.01 -6.23
C LYS A 62 6.72 4.79 -6.48
N ASN A 63 5.72 4.17 -7.08
CA ASN A 63 4.43 4.80 -7.36
C ASN A 63 3.43 4.69 -6.21
N CYS A 64 3.69 3.83 -5.21
CA CYS A 64 2.90 3.79 -3.98
C CYS A 64 2.79 5.16 -3.31
N ILE A 65 1.56 5.58 -2.99
CA ILE A 65 1.26 6.88 -2.39
C ILE A 65 0.94 6.83 -0.89
N GLY A 66 0.96 5.64 -0.29
CA GLY A 66 0.68 5.47 1.15
C GLY A 66 -0.66 6.09 1.58
N CYS A 67 -1.70 5.92 0.75
CA CYS A 67 -3.04 6.47 0.95
C CYS A 67 -3.72 5.94 2.21
#